data_AF-A0A1G9PJM6-F1
#
_entry.id   AF-A0A1G9PJM6-F1
#
_cell.length_a   1.000
_cell.length_b   1.000
_cell.length_c   1.000
_cell.angle_alpha   90.00
_cell.angle_beta   90.00
_cell.angle_gamma   90.00
#
_symmetry.space_group_name_H-M   'P 1'
#
loop_
_entity.id
_entity.type
_entity.pdbx_description
1 polymer ?
#
loop_
_entity_poly.entity_id
_entity_poly.type
_entity_poly.pdbx_seq_one_letter_code
_entity_poly.pdbx_strand_id
1 'polypeptide(L)' 'MYEALWRMLPGPTAVKAVIALLCAVGVFFLLMEVVFPWVSTLMPYNDVVV' A
#
# COMPACT_ATOMS: atom_id res chain seq x y z
N MET A 1 -5.07 -10.89 18.08
CA MET A 1 -5.54 -10.16 16.87
C MET A 1 -4.52 -10.19 15.73
N TYR A 2 -3.22 -10.05 15.96
CA TYR A 2 -2.18 -10.27 14.92
C TYR A 2 -1.90 -11.76 14.64
N GLU A 3 -2.09 -12.65 15.61
CA GLU A 3 -1.89 -14.10 15.42
C GLU A 3 -2.89 -14.73 14.45
N ALA A 4 -4.13 -14.22 14.36
CA ALA A 4 -5.12 -14.73 13.41
C ALA A 4 -4.68 -14.44 11.97
N LEU A 5 -4.20 -13.22 11.70
CA LEU A 5 -3.63 -12.84 10.41
C LEU A 5 -2.41 -13.71 10.08
N TRP A 6 -1.54 -13.95 11.08
CA TRP A 6 -0.34 -14.77 10.91
C TRP A 6 -0.62 -16.27 10.76
N ARG A 7 -1.77 -16.76 11.23
CA ARG A 7 -2.22 -18.13 11.04
C ARG A 7 -2.93 -18.34 9.70
N MET A 8 -3.52 -17.30 9.11
CA MET A 8 -4.16 -17.37 7.78
C MET A 8 -3.17 -17.42 6.62
N LEU A 9 -1.96 -16.86 6.78
CA LEU A 9 -0.95 -16.99 5.73
C LEU A 9 -0.44 -18.45 5.62
N PRO A 10 -0.38 -19.05 4.43
CA PRO A 10 0.19 -20.38 4.24
C PRO A 10 1.73 -20.35 4.28
N GLY A 11 2.33 -21.41 4.82
CA GLY A 11 3.77 -21.65 4.75
C GLY A 11 4.59 -21.32 6.01
N PRO A 12 5.90 -21.60 5.99
CA PRO A 12 6.82 -21.33 7.08
C PRO A 12 6.97 -19.82 7.35
N THR A 13 7.44 -19.44 8.54
CA THR A 13 7.48 -18.04 9.02
C THR A 13 8.16 -17.07 8.04
N ALA A 14 9.19 -17.52 7.31
CA ALA A 14 9.86 -16.73 6.28
C ALA A 14 8.94 -16.42 5.08
N VAL A 15 8.17 -17.40 4.60
CA VAL A 15 7.22 -17.21 3.49
C VAL A 15 6.11 -16.24 3.89
N LYS A 16 5.63 -16.33 5.14
CA LYS A 16 4.65 -15.38 5.69
C LYS A 16 5.20 -13.96 5.69
N ALA A 17 6.44 -13.78 6.13
CA ALA A 17 7.10 -12.47 6.14
C ALA A 17 7.21 -11.88 4.72
N VAL A 18 7.59 -12.70 3.74
CA VAL A 18 7.68 -12.26 2.33
C VAL A 18 6.31 -11.85 1.78
N ILE A 19 5.26 -12.64 2.02
CA ILE A 19 3.90 -12.30 1.56
C ILE A 19 3.40 -11.00 2.21
N ALA A 20 3.62 -10.84 3.52
CA ALA A 20 3.23 -9.60 4.20
C ALA A 20 3.97 -8.37 3.66
N LEU A 21 5.27 -8.54 3.37
CA LEU A 21 6.08 -7.49 2.76
C LEU A 21 5.58 -7.16 1.34
N LEU A 22 5.25 -8.18 0.53
CA LEU A 22 4.64 -7.98 -0.78
C LEU A 22 3.29 -7.26 -0.69
N CYS A 23 2.44 -7.61 0.26
CA CYS A 23 1.19 -6.88 0.49
C CYS A 23 1.44 -5.42 0.85
N ALA A 24 2.38 -5.15 1.76
CA ALA A 24 2.72 -3.77 2.14
C ALA A 24 3.26 -2.97 0.95
N VAL A 25 4.17 -3.56 0.16
CA VAL A 25 4.72 -2.95 -1.05
C VAL A 25 3.61 -2.73 -2.08
N GLY A 26 2.73 -3.70 -2.30
CA GLY A 26 1.60 -3.57 -3.22
C GLY A 26 0.65 -2.43 -2.83
N VAL A 27 0.33 -2.29 -1.54
CA VAL A 27 -0.48 -1.17 -1.03
C VAL A 27 0.25 0.15 -1.21
N PHE A 28 1.55 0.20 -0.94
CA PHE A 28 2.36 1.41 -1.14
C PHE A 28 2.35 1.86 -2.61
N PHE A 29 2.59 0.94 -3.56
CA PHE A 29 2.53 1.25 -4.98
C PHE A 29 1.13 1.67 -5.41
N LEU A 30 0.08 0.99 -4.95
CA LEU A 30 -1.31 1.38 -5.26
C LEU A 30 -1.62 2.80 -4.77
N LEU A 31 -1.16 3.16 -3.57
CA LEU A 31 -1.31 4.52 -3.05
C LEU A 31 -0.55 5.54 -3.91
N MET A 32 0.67 5.22 -4.36
CA MET A 32 1.49 6.14 -5.15
C MET A 32 1.07 6.25 -6.62
N GLU A 33 0.64 5.16 -7.26
CA GLU A 33 0.32 5.11 -8.69
C GLU A 33 -1.14 5.44 -8.99
N VAL A 34 -2.07 5.21 -8.04
CA VAL A 34 -3.50 5.40 -8.26
C VAL A 34 -4.07 6.50 -7.38
N VAL A 35 -3.86 6.41 -6.06
CA VAL A 35 -4.49 7.35 -5.12
C VAL A 35 -3.83 8.71 -5.18
N PHE A 36 -2.50 8.77 -5.19
CA PHE A 36 -1.76 10.02 -5.22
C PHE A 36 -2.07 10.87 -6.46
N PRO A 37 -2.12 10.35 -7.71
CA PRO A 37 -2.53 11.15 -8.86
C PRO A 37 -3.91 11.73 -8.71
N TRP A 38 -4.87 10.96 -8.19
CA TRP A 38 -6.22 11.46 -7.95
C TRP A 38 -6.24 12.57 -6.90
N VAL A 39 -5.59 12.36 -5.74
CA VAL A 39 -5.48 13.36 -4.68
C VAL A 39 -4.73 14.61 -5.16
N SER A 40 -3.73 14.43 -6.02
CA SER A 40 -2.93 15.54 -6.53
C SER A 40 -3.75 16.56 -7.28
N THR A 41 -4.81 16.14 -7.99
CA THR A 41 -5.72 17.06 -8.71
C THR A 41 -6.50 17.98 -7.79
N LEU A 42 -6.77 17.54 -6.55
CA LEU A 42 -7.52 18.29 -5.54
C LEU A 42 -6.63 19.23 -4.73
N MET A 43 -5.31 19.17 -4.91
CA MET A 43 -4.40 20.01 -4.17
C MET A 43 -4.47 21.47 -4.67
N PRO A 44 -4.58 22.46 -3.77
CA PRO A 44 -4.75 23.88 -4.10
C PRO A 44 -3.49 24.53 -4.71
N TYR A 45 -2.48 23.73 -5.06
CA TYR A 45 -1.25 24.17 -5.74
C TYR A 45 -1.32 24.04 -7.26
N ASN A 46 -2.38 23.42 -7.81
CA ASN A 46 -2.52 23.25 -9.27
C ASN A 46 -3.02 24.52 -9.99
N ASP A 47 -3.59 25.48 -9.26
CA ASP A 47 -3.95 26.79 -9.80
C ASP A 47 -2.72 27.71 -9.82
N VAL A 48 -1.76 27.40 -10.69
CA VAL A 48 -0.73 28.38 -11.09
C VAL A 48 -1.38 29.39 -12.03
N VAL A 49 -1.98 30.43 -11.47
CA VAL A 49 -2.42 31.61 -12.22
C VAL A 49 -1.21 32.28 -12.87
N VAL A 50 -1.13 32.20 -14.21
CA VAL A 50 -0.24 32.99 -15.07
C VAL A 50 -0.91 34.32 -15.40
#